data_AF-A0A5N6B9T9-F1
#
_entry.id   AF-A0A5N6B9T9-F1
#
_cell.length_a   1.000
_cell.length_b   1.000
_cell.length_c   1.000
_cell.angle_alpha   90.00
_cell.angle_beta   90.00
_cell.angle_gamma   90.00
#
_symmetry.space_group_name_H-M   'P 1'
#
loop_
_entity.id
_entity.type
_entity.pdbx_description
1 polymer ?
#
loop_
_entity_poly.entity_id
_entity_poly.type
_entity_poly.pdbx_seq_one_letter_code
_entity_poly.pdbx_strand_id
1 'polypeptide(L)'
;MQSMHVRRLLLVILLVITAGLMTTGSTATLPPGRSVAAIATLVGDYLATHPTVKRVLRSSGISVTLISCGAETGSPTDLSADFGHGFSGRLIRTRNATYFQTPIGSEIAPGKYFDKVTDYYEPYSLLGIGTLAMMATNLIDGHRAHALLINRGRLTAASIEGGTGPHTIHYTVHIDVRRAVERLNLPAYIAYTNPMPLDQRTEEEYAKVRAGDPAAQARLRARIAGDLGPSADYELWVDLSGRPVRYVLSAKTRTEMAFSDWGTCMVNAPPSERVRELKG
;
A
#
# COMPACT_ATOMS: atom_id res chain seq x y z
N MET A 1 59.87 4.15 40.90
CA MET A 1 59.01 3.40 39.95
C MET A 1 57.54 3.60 40.32
N GLN A 2 56.97 4.74 39.94
CA GLN A 2 55.53 4.99 40.02
C GLN A 2 54.99 5.05 38.59
N SER A 3 54.46 3.89 38.21
CA SER A 3 53.28 3.68 37.38
C SER A 3 53.20 4.41 36.03
N MET A 4 53.70 3.74 34.99
CA MET A 4 53.26 3.94 33.60
C MET A 4 51.72 3.84 33.42
N HIS A 5 51.00 3.28 34.40
CA HIS A 5 49.53 3.23 34.36
C HIS A 5 48.87 4.59 34.63
N VAL A 6 49.49 5.49 35.40
CA VAL A 6 48.93 6.83 35.64
C VAL A 6 49.05 7.71 34.40
N ARG A 7 50.16 7.60 33.63
CA ARG A 7 50.32 8.30 32.35
C ARG A 7 49.37 7.78 31.27
N ARG A 8 49.08 6.48 31.23
CA ARG A 8 48.08 5.92 30.31
C ARG A 8 46.66 6.33 30.67
N LEU A 9 46.33 6.41 31.96
CA LEU A 9 45.00 6.83 32.41
C LEU A 9 44.73 8.31 32.09
N LEU A 10 45.72 9.19 32.31
CA LEU A 10 45.61 10.61 31.95
C LEU A 10 45.49 10.84 30.44
N LEU A 11 46.17 10.03 29.61
CA LEU A 11 46.05 10.10 28.16
C LEU A 11 44.67 9.64 27.66
N VAL A 12 44.09 8.61 28.28
CA VAL A 12 42.72 8.14 27.96
C VAL A 12 41.68 9.16 28.38
N ILE A 13 41.81 9.79 29.55
CA ILE A 13 40.87 10.82 30.01
C ILE A 13 40.97 12.07 29.13
N LEU A 14 42.18 12.47 28.71
CA LEU A 14 42.35 13.59 27.78
C LEU A 14 41.75 13.29 26.40
N LEU A 15 41.89 12.05 25.90
CA LEU A 15 41.31 11.62 24.62
C LEU A 15 39.77 11.60 24.65
N VAL A 16 39.18 11.21 25.78
CA VAL A 16 37.73 11.20 26.00
C VAL A 16 37.15 12.61 26.08
N ILE A 17 37.90 13.58 26.63
CA ILE A 17 37.45 14.97 26.73
C ILE A 17 37.61 15.72 25.40
N THR A 18 38.65 15.44 24.61
CA THR A 18 38.82 16.04 23.27
C THR A 18 37.88 15.46 22.20
N ALA A 19 37.33 14.26 22.41
CA ALA A 19 36.27 13.71 21.55
C ALA A 19 34.88 14.28 21.86
N GLY A 20 34.69 14.95 23.00
CA GLY A 20 33.39 15.48 23.45
C GLY A 20 33.07 16.91 23.02
N LEU A 21 34.05 17.67 22.54
CA LEU A 21 33.86 19.06 22.09
C LEU A 21 34.63 19.26 20.79
N MET A 22 33.97 19.09 19.65
CA MET A 22 34.09 19.90 18.42
C MET A 22 33.30 19.26 17.27
N THR A 23 32.25 19.99 16.86
CA THR A 23 31.72 20.08 15.48
C THR A 23 31.03 18.88 14.81
N THR A 24 29.71 19.08 14.65
CA THR A 24 28.93 18.97 13.40
C THR A 24 28.69 17.59 12.77
N GLY A 25 27.40 17.31 12.60
CA GLY A 25 26.88 16.17 11.86
C GLY A 25 26.11 15.28 12.82
N SER A 26 24.80 15.48 12.90
CA SER A 26 23.89 14.48 13.47
C SER A 26 23.97 13.23 12.59
N THR A 27 25.00 12.41 12.79
CA THR A 27 24.98 11.00 12.42
C THR A 27 24.18 10.31 13.50
N ALA A 28 22.87 10.57 13.49
CA ALA A 28 21.91 9.70 14.13
C ALA A 28 22.24 8.29 13.66
N THR A 29 22.80 7.50 14.58
CA THR A 29 23.13 6.11 14.31
C THR A 29 21.80 5.44 14.05
N LEU A 30 21.54 5.15 12.77
CA LEU A 30 20.29 4.56 12.29
C LEU A 30 19.94 3.35 13.17
N PRO A 31 18.67 3.15 13.56
CA PRO A 31 18.29 1.86 14.09
C PRO A 31 18.67 0.81 13.03
N PRO A 32 19.28 -0.32 13.43
CA PRO A 32 20.07 -1.14 12.53
C PRO A 32 19.26 -1.64 11.31
N GLY A 33 19.88 -1.54 10.13
CA GLY A 33 20.11 -2.69 9.27
C GLY A 33 18.92 -3.37 8.56
N ARG A 34 17.77 -2.74 8.32
CA ARG A 34 16.78 -3.34 7.39
C ARG A 34 17.32 -3.31 5.97
N SER A 35 17.42 -4.49 5.35
CA SER A 35 17.73 -4.60 3.93
C SER A 35 16.58 -4.05 3.07
N VAL A 36 16.88 -3.65 1.84
CA VAL A 36 15.85 -3.23 0.86
C VAL A 36 14.78 -4.33 0.69
N ALA A 37 15.19 -5.60 0.70
CA ALA A 37 14.27 -6.74 0.64
C ALA A 37 13.29 -6.77 1.83
N ALA A 38 13.79 -6.54 3.05
CA ALA A 38 12.97 -6.49 4.25
C ALA A 38 12.03 -5.28 4.29
N ILE A 39 12.41 -4.17 3.64
CA ILE A 39 11.54 -2.99 3.47
C ILE A 39 10.44 -3.30 2.45
N ALA A 40 10.80 -3.95 1.34
CA ALA A 40 9.87 -4.26 0.25
C ALA A 40 8.70 -5.16 0.69
N THR A 41 8.94 -6.13 1.58
CA THR A 41 7.88 -7.06 2.04
C THR A 41 7.16 -6.62 3.31
N LEU A 42 7.69 -5.62 4.03
CA LEU A 42 7.23 -5.20 5.36
C LEU A 42 5.71 -5.07 5.47
N VAL A 43 5.10 -4.30 4.56
CA VAL A 43 3.65 -4.06 4.57
C VAL A 43 2.88 -5.37 4.39
N GLY A 44 3.29 -6.21 3.45
CA GLY A 44 2.64 -7.49 3.18
C GLY A 44 2.74 -8.46 4.36
N ASP A 45 3.94 -8.57 4.93
CA ASP A 45 4.23 -9.45 6.07
C ASP A 45 3.43 -9.03 7.32
N TYR A 46 3.34 -7.71 7.56
CA TYR A 46 2.58 -7.18 8.69
C TYR A 46 1.07 -7.39 8.49
N LEU A 47 0.54 -7.15 7.29
CA LEU A 47 -0.88 -7.38 6.97
C LEU A 47 -1.27 -8.86 7.09
N ALA A 48 -0.37 -9.78 6.75
CA ALA A 48 -0.63 -11.22 6.87
C ALA A 48 -0.86 -11.65 8.33
N THR A 49 -0.19 -11.00 9.28
CA THR A 49 -0.30 -11.30 10.73
C THR A 49 -1.28 -10.38 11.46
N HIS A 50 -1.60 -9.22 10.89
CA HIS A 50 -2.51 -8.22 11.45
C HIS A 50 -3.57 -7.80 10.42
N PRO A 51 -4.46 -8.71 9.99
CA PRO A 51 -5.38 -8.46 8.89
C PRO A 51 -6.50 -7.47 9.23
N THR A 52 -6.67 -7.13 10.52
CA THR A 52 -7.65 -6.15 10.98
C THR A 52 -7.06 -4.75 10.94
N VAL A 53 -7.48 -3.94 9.97
CA VAL A 53 -6.90 -2.63 9.69
C VAL A 53 -7.81 -1.77 8.82
N LYS A 54 -7.71 -0.44 8.97
CA LYS A 54 -8.19 0.54 8.01
C LYS A 54 -7.06 1.03 7.10
N ARG A 55 -7.25 0.91 5.79
CA ARG A 55 -6.33 1.31 4.73
C ARG A 55 -6.96 2.41 3.91
N VAL A 56 -6.25 3.53 3.71
CA VAL A 56 -6.71 4.65 2.89
C VAL A 56 -5.68 4.95 1.81
N LEU A 57 -6.04 4.69 0.55
CA LEU A 57 -5.27 5.00 -0.63
C LEU A 57 -5.72 6.32 -1.26
N ARG A 58 -4.75 7.11 -1.71
CA ARG A 58 -4.95 8.31 -2.54
C ARG A 58 -3.98 8.31 -3.71
N SER A 59 -4.48 8.54 -4.92
CA SER A 59 -3.67 8.58 -6.14
C SER A 59 -4.36 9.42 -7.21
N SER A 60 -3.83 10.59 -7.57
CA SER A 60 -4.33 11.46 -8.66
C SER A 60 -5.85 11.49 -8.88
N GLY A 61 -6.61 12.02 -7.92
CA GLY A 61 -8.09 12.10 -8.02
C GLY A 61 -8.83 10.80 -7.68
N ILE A 62 -8.11 9.71 -7.45
CA ILE A 62 -8.64 8.45 -6.92
C ILE A 62 -8.47 8.43 -5.40
N SER A 63 -9.52 8.02 -4.68
CA SER A 63 -9.45 7.69 -3.27
C SER A 63 -10.13 6.35 -2.99
N VAL A 64 -9.45 5.47 -2.26
CA VAL A 64 -10.02 4.20 -1.82
C VAL A 64 -9.82 4.07 -0.32
N THR A 65 -10.88 3.69 0.41
CA THR A 65 -10.82 3.33 1.82
C THR A 65 -11.31 1.90 1.97
N LEU A 66 -10.56 1.08 2.69
CA LEU A 66 -10.94 -0.28 3.05
C LEU A 66 -10.72 -0.52 4.53
N ILE A 67 -11.78 -0.89 5.22
CA ILE A 67 -11.75 -1.44 6.57
C ILE A 67 -11.90 -2.95 6.43
N SER A 68 -10.95 -3.71 6.97
CA SER A 68 -10.96 -5.18 6.95
C SER A 68 -11.03 -5.71 8.38
N CYS A 69 -11.94 -6.64 8.67
CA CYS A 69 -12.12 -7.26 9.99
C CYS A 69 -11.61 -8.72 10.05
N GLY A 70 -10.40 -8.99 9.56
CA GLY A 70 -9.82 -10.33 9.57
C GLY A 70 -9.32 -10.78 8.20
N ALA A 71 -8.63 -11.93 8.16
CA ALA A 71 -8.05 -12.50 6.94
C ALA A 71 -8.95 -13.51 6.22
N GLU A 72 -9.99 -14.01 6.89
CA GLU A 72 -10.82 -15.08 6.36
C GLU A 72 -11.72 -14.59 5.23
N THR A 73 -11.95 -15.43 4.23
CA THR A 73 -12.95 -15.19 3.19
C THR A 73 -14.31 -14.95 3.83
N GLY A 74 -14.95 -13.83 3.52
CA GLY A 74 -16.23 -13.46 4.13
C GLY A 74 -16.10 -12.66 5.43
N SER A 75 -14.87 -12.35 5.88
CA SER A 75 -14.64 -11.38 6.96
C SER A 75 -15.37 -10.07 6.64
N PRO A 76 -15.97 -9.40 7.64
CA PRO A 76 -16.62 -8.12 7.42
C PRO A 76 -15.66 -7.09 6.81
N THR A 77 -16.12 -6.36 5.81
CA THR A 77 -15.36 -5.30 5.14
C THR A 77 -16.24 -4.09 4.83
N ASP A 78 -15.65 -2.91 4.89
CA ASP A 78 -16.27 -1.69 4.39
C ASP A 78 -15.30 -1.05 3.40
N LEU A 79 -15.69 -1.06 2.13
CA LEU A 79 -14.91 -0.58 1.02
C LEU A 79 -15.62 0.62 0.40
N SER A 80 -14.96 1.77 0.36
CA SER A 80 -15.42 2.95 -0.38
C SER A 80 -14.37 3.33 -1.40
N ALA A 81 -14.78 3.63 -2.62
CA ALA A 81 -13.87 4.10 -3.66
C ALA A 81 -14.49 5.24 -4.44
N ASP A 82 -13.66 6.21 -4.82
CA ASP A 82 -13.93 7.22 -5.81
C ASP A 82 -12.77 7.18 -6.80
N PHE A 83 -13.06 6.88 -8.06
CA PHE A 83 -12.06 6.81 -9.12
C PHE A 83 -12.01 8.08 -9.98
N GLY A 84 -12.74 9.12 -9.56
CA GLY A 84 -12.96 10.31 -10.36
C GLY A 84 -13.94 10.08 -11.52
N HIS A 85 -14.20 11.14 -12.29
CA HIS A 85 -15.05 11.10 -13.49
C HIS A 85 -16.47 10.51 -13.28
N GLY A 86 -16.99 10.58 -12.06
CA GLY A 86 -18.32 10.10 -11.70
C GLY A 86 -18.41 8.60 -11.40
N PHE A 87 -17.29 7.85 -11.42
CA PHE A 87 -17.27 6.46 -11.01
C PHE A 87 -16.80 6.32 -9.56
N SER A 88 -17.74 6.04 -8.68
CA SER A 88 -17.48 5.83 -7.26
C SER A 88 -18.45 4.78 -6.71
N GLY A 89 -18.19 4.21 -5.55
CA GLY A 89 -19.18 3.43 -4.82
C GLY A 89 -18.72 3.01 -3.44
N ARG A 90 -19.63 2.41 -2.68
CA ARG A 90 -19.35 1.80 -1.39
C ARG A 90 -19.95 0.41 -1.31
N LEU A 91 -19.18 -0.53 -0.78
CA LEU A 91 -19.54 -1.92 -0.57
C LEU A 91 -19.29 -2.27 0.90
N ILE A 92 -20.36 -2.57 1.62
CA ILE A 92 -20.30 -3.03 3.01
C ILE A 92 -20.66 -4.51 3.03
N ARG A 93 -19.72 -5.34 3.45
CA ARG A 93 -19.94 -6.76 3.73
C ARG A 93 -19.96 -6.97 5.22
N THR A 94 -21.08 -7.49 5.72
CA THR A 94 -21.21 -7.99 7.08
C THR A 94 -21.18 -9.52 7.07
N ARG A 95 -21.25 -10.18 8.23
CA ARG A 95 -21.37 -11.64 8.30
C ARG A 95 -22.62 -12.19 7.61
N ASN A 96 -23.69 -11.40 7.56
CA ASN A 96 -25.02 -11.89 7.16
C ASN A 96 -25.50 -11.33 5.82
N ALA A 97 -24.90 -10.24 5.33
CA ALA A 97 -25.37 -9.53 4.16
C ALA A 97 -24.29 -8.67 3.53
N THR A 98 -24.45 -8.42 2.23
CA THR A 98 -23.66 -7.44 1.47
C THR A 98 -24.58 -6.29 1.06
N TYR A 99 -24.11 -5.07 1.23
CA TYR A 99 -24.81 -3.83 0.90
C TYR A 99 -23.95 -3.03 -0.04
N PHE A 100 -24.59 -2.40 -1.02
CA PHE A 100 -23.90 -1.66 -2.05
C PHE A 100 -24.54 -0.31 -2.30
N GLN A 101 -23.71 0.65 -2.65
CA GLN A 101 -24.11 1.99 -3.03
C GLN A 101 -23.29 2.41 -4.25
N THR A 102 -23.93 2.56 -5.41
CA THR A 102 -23.38 3.28 -6.55
C THR A 102 -24.09 4.61 -6.76
N PRO A 103 -23.38 5.62 -7.29
CA PRO A 103 -24.00 6.83 -7.79
C PRO A 103 -24.77 6.47 -9.06
N ILE A 104 -26.05 6.11 -8.95
CA ILE A 104 -26.97 6.46 -10.04
C ILE A 104 -27.23 7.97 -9.88
N GLY A 105 -26.40 8.77 -10.55
CA GLY A 105 -26.60 10.22 -10.71
C GLY A 105 -26.30 11.12 -9.50
N SER A 106 -25.65 10.67 -8.42
CA SER A 106 -25.16 11.57 -7.35
C SER A 106 -24.05 10.98 -6.48
N GLU A 107 -23.12 11.83 -6.07
CA GLU A 107 -21.99 11.68 -5.14
C GLU A 107 -22.21 10.70 -3.97
N ILE A 108 -21.17 9.96 -3.54
CA ILE A 108 -21.19 9.17 -2.30
C ILE A 108 -21.27 10.14 -1.12
N ALA A 109 -22.49 10.38 -0.61
CA ALA A 109 -22.71 11.23 0.55
C ALA A 109 -23.35 10.45 1.71
N PRO A 110 -23.04 10.79 2.98
CA PRO A 110 -23.81 10.34 4.12
C PRO A 110 -25.30 10.66 3.93
N GLY A 111 -26.20 9.67 4.05
CA GLY A 111 -27.66 9.90 3.91
C GLY A 111 -28.33 9.21 2.74
N LYS A 112 -27.58 8.65 1.79
CA LYS A 112 -28.12 7.96 0.61
C LYS A 112 -28.46 6.49 0.89
N TYR A 113 -29.32 5.93 0.05
CA TYR A 113 -29.77 4.54 0.15
C TYR A 113 -28.66 3.55 -0.25
N PHE A 114 -28.63 2.44 0.46
CA PHE A 114 -27.90 1.23 0.11
C PHE A 114 -28.89 0.22 -0.46
N ASP A 115 -28.44 -0.54 -1.44
CA ASP A 115 -29.17 -1.69 -1.93
C ASP A 115 -28.55 -2.95 -1.30
N LYS A 116 -29.39 -3.80 -0.70
CA LYS A 116 -28.97 -5.08 -0.12
C LYS A 116 -28.85 -6.11 -1.24
N VAL A 117 -27.66 -6.67 -1.44
CA VAL A 117 -27.41 -7.69 -2.46
C VAL A 117 -28.21 -8.95 -2.12
N THR A 118 -29.11 -9.34 -3.02
CA THR A 118 -29.94 -10.55 -2.95
C THR A 118 -29.73 -11.40 -4.21
N ASP A 119 -30.30 -12.60 -4.23
CA ASP A 119 -30.26 -13.50 -5.41
C ASP A 119 -30.98 -12.92 -6.65
N TYR A 120 -31.80 -11.88 -6.46
CA TYR A 120 -32.61 -11.25 -7.50
C TYR A 120 -31.96 -10.02 -8.15
N TYR A 121 -30.71 -9.73 -7.81
CA TYR A 121 -29.99 -8.63 -8.45
C TYR A 121 -29.83 -8.85 -9.96
N GLU A 122 -30.14 -7.82 -10.75
CA GLU A 122 -29.87 -7.87 -12.19
C GLU A 122 -28.37 -8.12 -12.46
N PRO A 123 -28.02 -8.96 -13.46
CA PRO A 123 -26.63 -9.27 -13.80
C PRO A 123 -25.74 -8.02 -14.00
N TYR A 124 -26.31 -6.94 -14.55
CA TYR A 124 -25.61 -5.67 -14.75
C TYR A 124 -25.20 -4.99 -13.44
N SER A 125 -26.03 -5.09 -12.40
CA SER A 125 -25.73 -4.54 -11.07
C SER A 125 -24.68 -5.39 -10.35
N LEU A 126 -24.69 -6.71 -10.53
CA LEU A 126 -23.63 -7.60 -10.03
C LEU A 126 -22.28 -7.35 -10.71
N LEU A 127 -22.29 -7.06 -12.01
CA LEU A 127 -21.08 -6.66 -12.75
C LEU A 127 -20.51 -5.34 -12.21
N GLY A 128 -21.35 -4.34 -11.94
CA GLY A 128 -20.91 -3.07 -11.34
C GLY A 128 -20.29 -3.24 -9.95
N ILE A 129 -20.91 -4.05 -9.08
CA ILE A 129 -20.37 -4.40 -7.76
C ILE A 129 -19.02 -5.09 -7.89
N GLY A 130 -18.93 -6.09 -8.77
CA GLY A 130 -17.71 -6.84 -9.02
C GLY A 130 -16.56 -5.95 -9.51
N THR A 131 -16.85 -5.06 -10.46
CA THR A 131 -15.86 -4.11 -11.01
C THR A 131 -15.37 -3.13 -9.94
N LEU A 132 -16.27 -2.52 -9.16
CA LEU A 132 -15.89 -1.63 -8.05
C LEU A 132 -14.96 -2.36 -7.08
N ALA A 133 -15.40 -3.52 -6.59
CA ALA A 133 -14.67 -4.30 -5.59
C ALA A 133 -13.27 -4.66 -6.10
N MET A 134 -13.19 -5.22 -7.30
CA MET A 134 -11.95 -5.66 -7.94
C MET A 134 -10.98 -4.49 -8.16
N MET A 135 -11.43 -3.38 -8.76
CA MET A 135 -10.55 -2.23 -9.02
C MET A 135 -9.99 -1.66 -7.71
N ALA A 136 -10.85 -1.49 -6.71
CA ALA A 136 -10.48 -0.90 -5.44
C ALA A 136 -9.53 -1.82 -4.63
N THR A 137 -9.78 -3.13 -4.60
CA THR A 137 -8.87 -4.09 -3.94
C THR A 137 -7.53 -4.17 -4.63
N ASN A 138 -7.48 -4.15 -5.97
CA ASN A 138 -6.22 -4.17 -6.71
C ASN A 138 -5.37 -2.93 -6.44
N LEU A 139 -5.99 -1.75 -6.31
CA LEU A 139 -5.27 -0.54 -5.92
C LEU A 139 -4.69 -0.67 -4.50
N ILE A 140 -5.51 -1.12 -3.55
CA ILE A 140 -5.08 -1.25 -2.14
C ILE A 140 -3.99 -2.32 -1.97
N ASP A 141 -4.14 -3.44 -2.66
CA ASP A 141 -3.19 -4.55 -2.61
C ASP A 141 -2.01 -4.37 -3.58
N GLY A 142 -1.96 -3.25 -4.30
CA GLY A 142 -0.87 -2.86 -5.21
C GLY A 142 0.50 -2.77 -4.53
N HIS A 143 0.56 -2.67 -3.20
CA HIS A 143 1.80 -2.79 -2.43
C HIS A 143 2.58 -4.08 -2.75
N ARG A 144 1.90 -5.18 -3.12
CA ARG A 144 2.54 -6.43 -3.54
C ARG A 144 3.30 -6.30 -4.86
N ALA A 145 2.73 -5.55 -5.81
CA ALA A 145 3.41 -5.25 -7.07
C ALA A 145 4.56 -4.26 -6.85
N HIS A 146 4.36 -3.25 -5.99
CA HIS A 146 5.42 -2.31 -5.63
C HIS A 146 6.61 -3.01 -4.96
N ALA A 147 6.37 -4.02 -4.10
CA ALA A 147 7.43 -4.80 -3.47
C ALA A 147 8.42 -5.40 -4.48
N LEU A 148 7.92 -5.86 -5.64
CA LEU A 148 8.78 -6.40 -6.70
C LEU A 148 9.73 -5.35 -7.29
N LEU A 149 9.28 -4.09 -7.37
CA LEU A 149 10.07 -2.95 -7.84
C LEU A 149 11.02 -2.44 -6.74
N ILE A 150 10.52 -2.28 -5.51
CA ILE A 150 11.29 -1.80 -4.35
C ILE A 150 12.48 -2.72 -4.08
N ASN A 151 12.30 -4.04 -4.19
CA ASN A 151 13.37 -5.02 -3.98
C ASN A 151 14.54 -4.88 -4.98
N ARG A 152 14.36 -4.12 -6.07
CA ARG A 152 15.41 -3.77 -7.05
C ARG A 152 15.97 -2.36 -6.86
N GLY A 153 15.42 -1.60 -5.92
CA GLY A 153 15.85 -0.25 -5.59
C GLY A 153 17.07 -0.21 -4.67
N ARG A 154 17.38 0.98 -4.20
CA ARG A 154 18.48 1.27 -3.27
C ARG A 154 17.95 2.07 -2.10
N LEU A 155 18.19 1.61 -0.87
CA LEU A 155 17.94 2.41 0.33
C LEU A 155 18.83 3.65 0.28
N THR A 156 18.22 4.83 0.20
CA THR A 156 18.91 6.13 0.11
C THR A 156 18.90 6.88 1.42
N ALA A 157 17.86 6.69 2.23
CA ALA A 157 17.76 7.27 3.55
C ALA A 157 17.02 6.34 4.51
N ALA A 158 17.39 6.42 5.77
CA ALA A 158 16.60 5.95 6.89
C ALA A 158 16.70 7.01 7.98
N SER A 159 15.66 7.24 8.75
CA SER A 159 15.72 8.17 9.88
C SER A 159 14.62 7.85 10.90
N ILE A 160 14.83 8.26 12.14
CA ILE A 160 13.76 8.29 13.13
C ILE A 160 13.13 9.68 13.05
N GLU A 161 11.83 9.72 12.76
CA GLU A 161 11.05 10.94 12.68
C GLU A 161 10.08 11.00 13.86
N GLY A 162 10.00 12.17 14.48
CA GLY A 162 9.04 12.42 15.55
C GLY A 162 9.34 13.74 16.26
N GLY A 163 8.30 14.57 16.40
CA GLY A 163 8.30 15.74 17.28
C GLY A 163 7.55 15.42 18.57
N THR A 164 6.48 16.17 18.86
CA THR A 164 5.57 15.90 19.99
C THR A 164 4.60 14.72 19.77
N GLY A 165 4.70 14.02 18.64
CA GLY A 165 3.86 12.86 18.26
C GLY A 165 4.59 11.52 18.38
N PRO A 166 3.93 10.40 18.05
CA PRO A 166 4.56 9.08 18.10
C PRO A 166 5.75 9.01 17.14
N HIS A 167 6.87 8.54 17.65
CA HIS A 167 8.07 8.33 16.86
C HIS A 167 7.84 7.25 15.81
N THR A 168 8.36 7.50 14.61
CA THR A 168 8.35 6.58 13.47
C THR A 168 9.75 6.39 12.93
N ILE A 169 9.99 5.27 12.26
CA ILE A 169 11.16 5.05 11.43
C ILE A 169 10.71 5.27 9.99
N HIS A 170 11.34 6.23 9.32
CA HIS A 170 11.12 6.54 7.91
C HIS A 170 12.24 5.91 7.07
N TYR A 171 11.87 5.12 6.08
CA TYR A 171 12.77 4.55 5.06
C TYR A 171 12.48 5.16 3.70
N THR A 172 13.52 5.53 2.95
CA THR A 172 13.42 5.98 1.55
C THR A 172 14.21 5.03 0.65
N VAL A 173 13.54 4.41 -0.31
CA VAL A 173 14.14 3.54 -1.33
C VAL A 173 13.98 4.21 -2.70
N HIS A 174 15.11 4.53 -3.32
CA HIS A 174 15.14 5.04 -4.68
C HIS A 174 15.09 3.90 -5.70
N ILE A 175 14.28 4.05 -6.73
CA ILE A 175 14.05 3.07 -7.79
C ILE A 175 14.44 3.69 -9.13
N ASP A 176 15.50 3.16 -9.75
CA ASP A 176 15.75 3.33 -11.18
C ASP A 176 14.74 2.44 -11.93
N VAL A 177 13.66 3.05 -12.41
CA VAL A 177 12.51 2.32 -12.96
C VAL A 177 12.91 1.47 -14.14
N ARG A 178 13.74 2.01 -15.05
CA ARG A 178 14.18 1.27 -16.23
C ARG A 178 14.93 -0.01 -15.83
N ARG A 179 15.92 0.11 -14.93
CA ARG A 179 16.68 -1.06 -14.45
C ARG A 179 15.82 -2.03 -13.64
N ALA A 180 14.90 -1.54 -12.83
CA ALA A 180 14.01 -2.38 -12.03
C ALA A 180 13.07 -3.21 -12.91
N VAL A 181 12.49 -2.58 -13.94
CA VAL A 181 11.53 -3.20 -14.85
C VAL A 181 12.17 -4.24 -15.78
N GLU A 182 13.42 -4.01 -16.23
CA GLU A 182 14.18 -5.00 -17.01
C GLU A 182 14.25 -6.37 -16.31
N ARG A 183 14.46 -6.36 -14.99
CA ARG A 183 14.62 -7.58 -14.17
C ARG A 183 13.36 -7.97 -13.39
N LEU A 184 12.23 -7.35 -13.71
CA LEU A 184 10.95 -7.60 -13.05
C LEU A 184 10.42 -8.99 -13.42
N ASN A 185 9.92 -9.71 -12.41
CA ASN A 185 9.16 -10.94 -12.63
C ASN A 185 7.76 -10.56 -13.14
N LEU A 186 7.59 -10.52 -14.46
CA LEU A 186 6.35 -10.09 -15.10
C LEU A 186 5.14 -10.98 -14.77
N PRO A 187 5.24 -12.33 -14.75
CA PRO A 187 4.15 -13.18 -14.29
C PRO A 187 3.67 -12.84 -12.87
N ALA A 188 4.60 -12.65 -11.92
CA ALA A 188 4.24 -12.27 -10.56
C ALA A 188 3.63 -10.86 -10.51
N TYR A 189 4.16 -9.91 -11.28
CA TYR A 189 3.60 -8.57 -11.37
C TYR A 189 2.15 -8.59 -11.86
N ILE A 190 1.86 -9.31 -12.96
CA ILE A 190 0.51 -9.46 -13.49
C ILE A 190 -0.44 -10.03 -12.45
N ALA A 191 -0.02 -11.05 -11.68
CA ALA A 191 -0.85 -11.66 -10.64
C ALA A 191 -1.27 -10.67 -9.53
N TYR A 192 -0.49 -9.61 -9.30
CA TYR A 192 -0.78 -8.58 -8.29
C TYR A 192 -1.45 -7.32 -8.83
N THR A 193 -1.31 -7.04 -10.13
CA THR A 193 -1.83 -5.80 -10.71
C THR A 193 -3.07 -5.97 -11.56
N ASN A 194 -3.53 -7.19 -11.87
CA ASN A 194 -4.57 -7.40 -12.86
C ASN A 194 -5.93 -6.80 -12.42
N PRO A 195 -6.33 -5.61 -12.93
CA PRO A 195 -7.49 -4.91 -12.39
C PRO A 195 -8.79 -5.28 -13.08
N MET A 196 -8.76 -5.94 -14.25
CA MET A 196 -9.94 -6.24 -15.04
C MET A 196 -9.67 -7.36 -16.08
N PRO A 197 -10.20 -8.58 -15.88
CA PRO A 197 -10.27 -9.60 -16.94
C PRO A 197 -11.33 -9.28 -18.02
N LEU A 198 -11.95 -8.09 -17.98
CA LEU A 198 -13.05 -7.71 -18.87
C LEU A 198 -12.57 -7.23 -20.25
N ASP A 199 -11.32 -6.77 -20.37
CA ASP A 199 -10.72 -6.49 -21.68
C ASP A 199 -9.96 -7.72 -22.19
N GLN A 200 -10.58 -8.43 -23.14
CA GLN A 200 -9.98 -9.60 -23.78
C GLN A 200 -8.60 -9.31 -24.38
N ARG A 201 -8.36 -8.10 -24.90
CA ARG A 201 -7.04 -7.74 -25.48
C ARG A 201 -5.97 -7.70 -24.40
N THR A 202 -6.32 -7.27 -23.20
CA THR A 202 -5.41 -7.24 -22.06
C THR A 202 -5.08 -8.65 -21.56
N GLU A 203 -6.06 -9.55 -21.49
CA GLU A 203 -5.83 -10.95 -21.10
C GLU A 203 -5.04 -11.74 -22.14
N GLU A 204 -5.30 -11.55 -23.44
CA GLU A 204 -4.51 -12.17 -24.51
C GLU A 204 -3.05 -11.72 -24.45
N GLU A 205 -2.82 -10.44 -24.20
CA GLU A 205 -1.46 -9.91 -24.05
C GLU A 205 -0.78 -10.48 -22.79
N TYR A 206 -1.49 -10.60 -21.67
CA TYR A 206 -0.96 -11.25 -20.47
C TYR A 206 -0.71 -12.74 -20.66
N ALA A 207 -1.53 -13.45 -21.43
CA ALA A 207 -1.29 -14.84 -21.79
C ALA A 207 0.02 -14.98 -22.57
N LYS A 208 0.30 -14.10 -23.54
CA LYS A 208 1.57 -14.07 -24.28
C LYS A 208 2.76 -13.80 -23.34
N VAL A 209 2.62 -12.85 -22.41
CA VAL A 209 3.66 -12.58 -21.40
C VAL A 209 3.95 -13.81 -20.53
N ARG A 210 2.90 -14.48 -20.04
CA ARG A 210 3.01 -15.71 -19.23
C ARG A 210 3.64 -16.86 -20.03
N ALA A 211 3.36 -16.94 -21.32
CA ALA A 211 3.97 -17.89 -22.25
C ALA A 211 5.43 -17.56 -22.62
N GLY A 212 5.97 -16.42 -22.19
CA GLY A 212 7.35 -16.04 -22.42
C GLY A 212 7.61 -15.26 -23.72
N ASP A 213 6.57 -14.77 -24.40
CA ASP A 213 6.71 -14.00 -25.65
C ASP A 213 7.57 -12.73 -25.45
N PRO A 214 8.75 -12.61 -26.10
CA PRO A 214 9.66 -11.49 -25.87
C PRO A 214 9.07 -10.12 -26.24
N ALA A 215 8.24 -10.06 -27.28
CA ALA A 215 7.66 -8.82 -27.75
C ALA A 215 6.56 -8.31 -26.80
N ALA A 216 5.69 -9.21 -26.32
CA ALA A 216 4.68 -8.91 -25.31
C ALA A 216 5.33 -8.50 -23.98
N GLN A 217 6.40 -9.19 -23.57
CA GLN A 217 7.16 -8.80 -22.39
C GLN A 217 7.81 -7.42 -22.54
N ALA A 218 8.39 -7.10 -23.70
CA ALA A 218 8.96 -5.79 -23.97
C ALA A 218 7.89 -4.68 -23.93
N ARG A 219 6.72 -4.91 -24.54
CA ARG A 219 5.58 -3.97 -24.48
C ARG A 219 5.09 -3.75 -23.05
N LEU A 220 4.95 -4.81 -22.27
CA LEU A 220 4.54 -4.70 -20.86
C LEU A 220 5.57 -3.91 -20.04
N ARG A 221 6.86 -4.18 -20.21
CA ARG A 221 7.94 -3.42 -19.55
C ARG A 221 7.90 -1.94 -19.94
N ALA A 222 7.75 -1.65 -21.23
CA ALA A 222 7.65 -0.27 -21.71
C ALA A 222 6.43 0.45 -21.11
N ARG A 223 5.28 -0.23 -20.98
CA ARG A 223 4.09 0.30 -20.32
C ARG A 223 4.33 0.61 -18.85
N ILE A 224 4.86 -0.36 -18.08
CA ILE A 224 5.18 -0.15 -16.66
C ILE A 224 6.14 1.03 -16.47
N ALA A 225 7.20 1.11 -17.30
CA ALA A 225 8.13 2.23 -17.25
C ALA A 225 7.47 3.57 -17.63
N GLY A 226 6.56 3.59 -18.62
CA GLY A 226 5.81 4.78 -19.03
C GLY A 226 4.83 5.28 -17.95
N ASP A 227 4.26 4.37 -17.18
CA ASP A 227 3.33 4.66 -16.08
C ASP A 227 4.06 5.16 -14.83
N LEU A 228 5.27 4.66 -14.57
CA LEU A 228 6.06 5.03 -13.39
C LEU A 228 7.00 6.22 -13.64
N GLY A 229 7.40 6.46 -14.88
CA GLY A 229 8.39 7.48 -15.24
C GLY A 229 9.85 6.96 -15.14
N PRO A 230 10.86 7.85 -15.26
CA PRO A 230 12.27 7.45 -15.30
C PRO A 230 12.81 6.95 -13.95
N SER A 231 12.26 7.46 -12.85
CA SER A 231 12.63 7.11 -11.48
C SER A 231 11.41 7.23 -10.57
N ALA A 232 11.44 6.51 -9.45
CA ALA A 232 10.46 6.63 -8.39
C ALA A 232 11.13 6.53 -7.03
N ASP A 233 10.60 7.22 -6.03
CA ASP A 233 10.97 7.03 -4.63
C ASP A 233 9.84 6.33 -3.88
N TYR A 234 10.19 5.30 -3.11
CA TYR A 234 9.30 4.65 -2.17
C TYR A 234 9.67 5.05 -0.75
N GLU A 235 8.75 5.73 -0.08
CA GLU A 235 8.90 6.18 1.30
C GLU A 235 7.95 5.39 2.20
N LEU A 236 8.47 4.83 3.29
CA LEU A 236 7.71 4.01 4.24
C LEU A 236 7.95 4.48 5.66
N TRP A 237 6.87 4.80 6.36
CA TRP A 237 6.85 5.11 7.79
C TRP A 237 6.30 3.92 8.57
N VAL A 238 7.06 3.48 9.55
CA VAL A 238 6.65 2.47 10.53
C VAL A 238 6.76 3.03 11.93
N ASP A 239 5.91 2.61 12.85
CA ASP A 239 6.13 2.92 14.26
C ASP A 239 7.31 2.12 14.83
N LEU A 240 7.69 2.42 16.08
CA LEU A 240 8.80 1.73 16.74
C LEU A 240 8.57 0.22 16.98
N SER A 241 7.33 -0.26 16.87
CA SER A 241 6.99 -1.69 16.92
C SER A 241 7.08 -2.38 15.56
N GLY A 242 7.35 -1.62 14.49
CA GLY A 242 7.41 -2.12 13.11
C GLY A 242 6.07 -2.15 12.39
N ARG A 243 5.03 -1.53 12.94
CA ARG A 243 3.70 -1.41 12.32
C ARG A 243 3.72 -0.36 11.20
N PRO A 244 3.22 -0.68 9.99
CA PRO A 244 3.06 0.32 8.94
C PRO A 244 2.11 1.43 9.38
N VAL A 245 2.54 2.68 9.17
CA VAL A 245 1.73 3.89 9.39
C VAL A 245 1.33 4.49 8.04
N ARG A 246 2.29 4.58 7.11
CA ARG A 246 2.09 5.19 5.81
C ARG A 246 3.13 4.70 4.81
N TYR A 247 2.76 4.59 3.53
CA TYR A 247 3.76 4.63 2.46
C TYR A 247 3.38 5.64 1.38
N VAL A 248 4.39 6.13 0.66
CA VAL A 248 4.25 6.96 -0.54
C VAL A 248 5.11 6.36 -1.64
N LEU A 249 4.54 6.23 -2.84
CA LEU A 249 5.28 5.97 -4.07
C LEU A 249 5.24 7.24 -4.93
N SER A 250 6.37 7.92 -4.99
CA SER A 250 6.61 9.14 -5.76
C SER A 250 7.07 8.77 -7.18
N ALA A 251 6.16 8.19 -7.95
CA ALA A 251 6.33 7.94 -9.39
C ALA A 251 5.68 9.08 -10.21
N LYS A 252 5.58 8.94 -11.53
CA LYS A 252 4.83 9.86 -12.42
C LYS A 252 3.44 10.18 -11.86
N THR A 253 2.76 9.18 -11.30
CA THR A 253 1.53 9.35 -10.50
C THR A 253 1.86 9.05 -9.04
N ARG A 254 1.81 10.07 -8.19
CA ARG A 254 2.03 9.91 -6.75
C ARG A 254 0.90 9.08 -6.13
N THR A 255 1.26 8.00 -5.47
CA THR A 255 0.32 7.15 -4.73
C THR A 255 0.68 7.10 -3.26
N GLU A 256 -0.29 7.32 -2.39
CA GLU A 256 -0.11 7.31 -0.94
C GLU A 256 -1.08 6.33 -0.30
N MET A 257 -0.62 5.59 0.70
CA MET A 257 -1.43 4.71 1.53
C MET A 257 -1.19 5.02 3.00
N ALA A 258 -2.26 5.24 3.75
CA ALA A 258 -2.22 5.37 5.21
C ALA A 258 -2.88 4.16 5.88
N PHE A 259 -2.33 3.74 7.01
CA PHE A 259 -2.83 2.63 7.82
C PHE A 259 -3.23 3.16 9.20
N SER A 260 -4.38 2.71 9.69
CA SER A 260 -4.94 3.15 10.97
C SER A 260 -5.84 2.06 11.55
N ASP A 261 -6.29 2.26 12.79
CA ASP A 261 -7.28 1.40 13.47
C ASP A 261 -6.88 -0.09 13.53
N TRP A 262 -5.57 -0.37 13.62
CA TRP A 262 -5.06 -1.74 13.70
C TRP A 262 -5.66 -2.51 14.87
N GLY A 263 -6.13 -3.73 14.60
CA GLY A 263 -6.74 -4.62 15.59
C GLY A 263 -8.14 -4.18 16.07
N THR A 264 -8.63 -3.02 15.65
CA THR A 264 -9.96 -2.53 15.97
C THR A 264 -10.83 -2.60 14.73
N CYS A 265 -12.00 -3.23 14.81
CA CYS A 265 -12.90 -3.28 13.67
C CYS A 265 -14.35 -3.09 14.06
N MET A 266 -15.00 -2.16 13.36
CA MET A 266 -16.44 -1.97 13.42
C MET A 266 -16.96 -1.76 12.01
N VAL A 267 -17.46 -2.84 11.41
CA VAL A 267 -18.18 -2.80 10.13
C VAL A 267 -19.64 -3.09 10.46
N ASN A 268 -20.45 -2.05 10.42
CA ASN A 268 -21.87 -2.11 10.72
C ASN A 268 -22.68 -2.14 9.43
N ALA A 269 -23.82 -2.83 9.46
CA ALA A 269 -24.82 -2.68 8.40
C ALA A 269 -25.27 -1.21 8.30
N PRO A 270 -25.68 -0.75 7.10
CA PRO A 270 -26.37 0.53 6.99
C PRO A 270 -27.62 0.55 7.87
N PRO A 271 -28.06 1.74 8.35
CA PRO A 271 -29.34 1.87 9.02
C PRO A 271 -30.47 1.30 8.16
N SER A 272 -31.38 0.52 8.77
CA SER A 272 -32.41 -0.24 8.04
C SER A 272 -33.31 0.63 7.18
N GLU A 273 -33.61 1.85 7.62
CA GLU A 273 -34.41 2.84 6.89
C GLU A 273 -33.73 3.37 5.62
N ARG A 274 -32.42 3.09 5.46
CA ARG A 274 -31.62 3.41 4.28
C ARG A 274 -31.29 2.19 3.44
N VAL A 275 -31.83 1.02 3.75
CA VAL A 275 -31.64 -0.20 2.96
C VAL A 275 -32.85 -0.43 2.08
N ARG A 276 -32.63 -0.49 0.76
CA ARG A 276 -33.61 -0.99 -0.20
C ARG A 276 -33.32 -2.47 -0.45
N GLU A 277 -34.37 -3.29 -0.36
CA GLU A 277 -34.33 -4.65 -0.86
C GLU A 277 -34.95 -4.66 -2.25
N LEU A 278 -34.17 -5.05 -3.26
CA LEU A 278 -34.73 -5.34 -4.58
C LEU A 278 -35.58 -6.61 -4.46
N LYS A 279 -36.89 -6.45 -4.60
CA LYS A 279 -37.86 -7.54 -4.65
C LYS A 279 -38.15 -7.87 -6.12
N GLY A 280 -38.16 -9.16 -6.44
CA GLY A 280 -38.66 -9.67 -7.72
C GLY A 280 -40.17 -9.53 -7.85
#